data_AF-R7BP38-F1
#
_entry.id   AF-R7BP38-F1
#
_cell.length_a   1.000
_cell.length_b   1.000
_cell.length_c   1.000
_cell.angle_alpha   90.00
_cell.angle_beta   90.00
_cell.angle_gamma   90.00
#
_symmetry.space_group_name_H-M   'P 1'
#
loop_
_entity.id
_entity.type
_entity.pdbx_description
1 polymer ?
#
loop_
_entity_poly.entity_id
_entity_poly.type
_entity_poly.pdbx_seq_one_letter_code
_entity_poly.pdbx_strand_id
1 'polypeptide(L)'
;MLTKIKRADIPEPGGKPKSKMRIFAHKTLQEFVETTEIGDIVEVTEFPVVCEDECANADRLINALSAEIRFINCEDKINRFRRKGRVFIERKGQFIPKKRKPNPYPYD
;
A
#
# COMPACT_ATOMS: atom_id res chain seq x y z
N MET A 1 -3.96 24.89 -20.95
CA MET A 1 -3.15 24.02 -21.82
C MET A 1 -2.49 22.97 -20.95
N LEU A 2 -2.68 21.68 -21.24
CA LEU A 2 -2.06 20.56 -20.51
C LEU A 2 -1.19 19.77 -21.48
N THR A 3 0.01 19.38 -21.02
CA THR A 3 0.97 18.60 -21.81
C THR A 3 1.06 17.20 -21.21
N LYS A 4 0.97 16.17 -22.07
CA LYS A 4 1.16 14.79 -21.63
C LYS A 4 2.65 14.54 -21.41
N ILE A 5 3.02 14.14 -20.20
CA ILE A 5 4.38 13.71 -19.84
C ILE A 5 4.37 12.23 -19.47
N LYS A 6 5.48 11.52 -19.67
CA LYS A 6 5.58 10.13 -19.20
C LYS A 6 5.81 10.16 -17.69
N ARG A 7 5.34 9.10 -17.01
CA ARG A 7 5.51 8.95 -15.55
C ARG A 7 6.97 9.05 -15.11
N ALA A 8 7.88 8.51 -15.93
CA ALA A 8 9.33 8.52 -15.67
C ALA A 8 9.96 9.92 -15.71
N ASP A 9 9.32 10.88 -16.39
CA ASP A 9 9.80 12.26 -16.51
C ASP A 9 9.35 13.13 -15.32
N ILE A 10 8.51 12.58 -14.42
CA ILE A 10 8.05 13.29 -13.22
C ILE A 10 9.20 13.25 -12.20
N PRO A 11 9.78 14.41 -11.84
CA PRO A 11 10.85 14.45 -10.84
C PRO A 11 10.34 13.90 -9.50
N GLU A 12 11.21 13.21 -8.77
CA GLU A 12 10.85 12.76 -7.43
C GLU A 12 10.51 13.97 -6.54
N PRO A 13 9.39 13.92 -5.80
CA PRO A 13 8.98 15.03 -4.95
C PRO A 13 10.09 15.35 -3.93
N GLY A 14 10.63 16.57 -4.02
CA GLY A 14 11.64 17.10 -3.10
C GLY A 14 13.10 16.83 -3.48
N GLY A 15 13.40 16.13 -4.58
CA GLY A 15 14.77 15.92 -5.07
C GLY A 15 15.72 15.19 -4.11
N LYS A 16 15.17 14.58 -3.04
CA LYS A 16 15.94 13.84 -2.03
C LYS A 16 15.97 12.36 -2.39
N PRO A 17 17.10 11.67 -2.16
CA PRO A 17 17.17 10.22 -2.35
C PRO A 17 16.14 9.50 -1.47
N LYS A 18 15.63 8.37 -1.95
CA LYS A 18 14.71 7.52 -1.18
C LYS A 18 15.35 7.10 0.15
N SER A 19 14.59 7.19 1.23
CA SER A 19 15.03 6.68 2.54
C SER A 19 15.16 5.15 2.52
N LYS A 20 15.97 4.59 3.42
CA LYS A 20 16.09 3.13 3.59
C LYS A 20 14.72 2.45 3.73
N MET A 21 13.81 3.08 4.48
CA MET A 21 12.43 2.60 4.65
C MET A 21 11.64 2.59 3.33
N ARG A 22 11.77 3.62 2.48
CA ARG A 22 11.11 3.66 1.17
C ARG A 22 11.69 2.64 0.20
N ILE A 23 13.01 2.43 0.22
CA ILE A 23 13.65 1.39 -0.60
C ILE A 23 13.18 0.01 -0.18
N PHE A 24 13.14 -0.25 1.13
CA PHE A 24 12.60 -1.49 1.69
C PHE A 24 11.14 -1.69 1.26
N ALA A 25 10.27 -0.71 1.52
CA ALA A 25 8.85 -0.77 1.16
C ALA A 25 8.61 -1.04 -0.33
N HIS A 26 9.43 -0.47 -1.21
CA HIS A 26 9.33 -0.72 -2.65
C HIS A 26 9.61 -2.19 -2.99
N LYS A 27 10.71 -2.74 -2.47
CA LYS A 27 11.08 -4.15 -2.69
C LYS A 27 10.04 -5.10 -2.09
N THR A 28 9.58 -4.82 -0.87
CA THR A 28 8.52 -5.62 -0.21
C THR A 28 7.25 -5.65 -1.04
N LEU A 29 6.83 -4.52 -1.63
CA LEU A 29 5.64 -4.50 -2.46
C LEU A 29 5.82 -5.22 -3.80
N GLN A 30 7.01 -5.19 -4.40
CA GLN A 30 7.32 -5.96 -5.60
C GLN A 30 7.21 -7.47 -5.30
N GLU A 31 7.94 -7.92 -4.27
CA GLU A 31 7.89 -9.31 -3.82
C GLU A 31 6.46 -9.74 -3.47
N PHE A 32 5.72 -8.91 -2.74
CA PHE A 32 4.34 -9.19 -2.37
C PHE A 32 3.44 -9.42 -3.59
N VAL A 33 3.51 -8.56 -4.61
CA VAL A 33 2.68 -8.70 -5.82
C VAL A 33 3.07 -9.92 -6.65
N GLU A 34 4.34 -10.32 -6.62
CA GLU A 34 4.84 -11.49 -7.35
C GLU A 34 4.49 -12.82 -6.64
N THR A 35 4.39 -12.82 -5.31
CA THR A 35 4.31 -14.06 -4.51
C THR A 35 2.94 -14.35 -3.90
N THR A 36 2.05 -13.35 -3.79
CA THR A 36 0.77 -13.51 -3.08
C THR A 36 -0.44 -13.47 -4.00
N GLU A 37 -1.53 -14.12 -3.61
CA GLU A 37 -2.79 -14.14 -4.34
C GLU A 37 -3.84 -13.22 -3.71
N ILE A 38 -4.94 -12.97 -4.44
CA ILE A 38 -6.05 -12.18 -3.90
C ILE A 38 -6.66 -12.90 -2.69
N GLY A 39 -6.71 -12.21 -1.56
CA GLY A 39 -7.18 -12.73 -0.28
C GLY A 39 -6.05 -12.99 0.72
N ASP A 40 -4.81 -13.08 0.26
CA ASP A 40 -3.66 -13.31 1.14
C ASP A 40 -3.36 -12.10 2.00
N ILE A 41 -2.93 -12.39 3.24
CA ILE A 41 -2.46 -11.42 4.22
C ILE A 41 -1.09 -11.87 4.68
N VAL A 42 -0.10 -10.99 4.54
CA VAL A 42 1.26 -11.23 5.02
C VAL A 42 1.64 -10.21 6.09
N GLU A 43 2.49 -10.64 7.01
CA GLU A 43 3.17 -9.74 7.94
C GLU A 43 4.49 -9.28 7.34
N VAL A 44 4.78 -7.99 7.46
CA VAL A 44 6.06 -7.41 7.03
C VAL A 44 7.01 -7.39 8.22
N THR A 45 8.07 -8.17 8.12
CA THR A 45 9.13 -8.28 9.14
C THR A 45 10.41 -7.57 8.70
N GLU A 46 11.36 -7.40 9.63
CA GLU A 46 12.73 -6.92 9.35
C GLU A 46 12.86 -5.53 8.68
N PHE A 47 11.81 -4.72 8.76
CA PHE A 47 11.88 -3.36 8.23
C PHE A 47 12.81 -2.47 9.08
N PRO A 48 13.46 -1.46 8.47
CA PRO A 48 14.40 -0.60 9.17
C PRO A 48 13.83 0.08 10.41
N VAL A 49 14.48 -0.09 11.56
CA VAL A 49 14.15 0.60 12.82
C VAL A 49 14.84 1.95 12.86
N VAL A 50 14.10 3.01 13.17
CA VAL A 50 14.59 4.40 13.15
C VAL A 50 14.49 5.06 14.54
N CYS A 51 13.69 4.51 15.44
CA CYS A 51 13.60 4.92 16.85
C CYS A 51 13.25 3.73 17.75
N GLU A 52 13.27 3.92 19.06
CA GLU A 52 12.91 2.86 20.04
C GLU A 52 11.41 2.54 20.04
N ASP A 53 10.55 3.49 19.68
CA ASP A 53 9.10 3.28 19.60
C ASP A 53 8.70 2.42 18.38
N GLU A 54 8.34 1.17 18.64
CA GLU A 54 7.87 0.22 17.63
C GLU A 54 6.64 0.71 16.86
N CYS A 55 5.69 1.37 17.52
CA CYS A 55 4.48 1.88 16.85
C CYS A 55 4.83 3.01 15.89
N ALA A 56 5.75 3.90 16.28
CA ALA A 56 6.24 4.95 15.41
C ALA A 56 6.99 4.39 14.19
N ASN A 57 7.77 3.31 14.35
CA ASN A 57 8.42 2.66 13.21
C ASN A 57 7.41 1.98 12.28
N ALA A 58 6.40 1.31 12.83
CA ALA A 58 5.31 0.72 12.04
C ALA A 58 4.54 1.79 11.25
N ASP A 59 4.23 2.93 11.87
CA ASP A 59 3.58 4.08 11.19
C ASP A 59 4.45 4.62 10.05
N ARG A 60 5.78 4.73 10.26
CA ARG A 60 6.72 5.13 9.21
C ARG A 60 6.72 4.14 8.04
N LEU A 61 6.67 2.83 8.31
CA LEU A 61 6.58 1.82 7.27
C LEU A 61 5.25 1.92 6.51
N ILE A 62 4.11 2.05 7.19
CA ILE A 62 2.79 2.23 6.54
C ILE A 62 2.79 3.44 5.60
N ASN A 63 3.40 4.55 6.02
CA ASN A 63 3.54 5.75 5.20
C ASN A 63 4.47 5.51 3.99
N ALA A 64 5.58 4.78 4.17
CA ALA A 64 6.46 4.41 3.07
C ALA A 64 5.76 3.50 2.04
N LEU A 65 5.04 2.46 2.50
CA LEU A 65 4.21 1.59 1.65
C LEU A 65 3.14 2.40 0.90
N SER A 66 2.52 3.38 1.56
CA SER A 66 1.54 4.28 0.93
C SER A 66 2.12 5.14 -0.19
N ALA A 67 3.38 5.53 -0.07
CA ALA A 67 4.07 6.29 -1.09
C ALA A 67 4.48 5.40 -2.27
N GLU A 68 5.03 4.22 -1.97
CA GLU A 68 5.59 3.31 -2.98
C GLU A 68 4.54 2.55 -3.77
N ILE A 69 3.36 2.26 -3.21
CA ILE A 69 2.27 1.55 -3.90
C ILE A 69 1.88 2.22 -5.24
N ARG A 70 2.01 3.54 -5.35
CA ARG A 70 1.70 4.30 -6.58
C ARG A 70 2.69 4.08 -7.72
N PHE A 71 3.80 3.39 -7.45
CA PHE A 71 4.83 3.04 -8.42
C PHE A 71 4.81 1.55 -8.78
N ILE A 72 4.01 0.76 -8.06
CA ILE A 72 3.76 -0.64 -8.39
C ILE A 72 2.65 -0.65 -9.44
N ASN A 73 2.94 -1.24 -10.61
CA ASN A 73 1.96 -1.40 -11.67
C ASN A 73 1.08 -2.63 -11.38
N CYS A 74 0.20 -2.52 -10.39
CA CYS A 74 -0.72 -3.57 -9.97
C CYS A 74 -2.16 -3.07 -10.13
N GLU A 75 -2.99 -3.82 -10.83
CA GLU A 75 -4.43 -3.52 -10.99
C GLU A 75 -5.22 -3.80 -9.70
N ASP A 76 -4.69 -4.67 -8.84
CA ASP A 76 -5.32 -5.06 -7.59
C ASP A 76 -5.20 -4.00 -6.49
N LYS A 77 -6.12 -4.05 -5.53
CA LYS A 77 -6.11 -3.15 -4.39
C LYS A 77 -5.24 -3.74 -3.27
N ILE A 78 -4.07 -3.15 -3.03
CA ILE A 78 -3.24 -3.53 -1.89
C ILE A 78 -3.68 -2.73 -0.64
N ASN A 79 -4.23 -3.45 0.33
CA ASN A 79 -4.57 -2.91 1.65
C ASN A 79 -3.37 -3.06 2.59
N ARG A 80 -3.20 -2.12 3.49
CA ARG A 80 -2.07 -2.09 4.44
C ARG A 80 -2.55 -1.54 5.76
N PHE A 81 -2.23 -2.22 6.84
CA PHE A 81 -2.67 -1.84 8.17
C PHE A 81 -1.67 -2.31 9.21
N ARG A 82 -1.76 -1.74 10.42
CA ARG A 82 -0.93 -2.15 11.54
C ARG A 82 -1.75 -2.56 12.74
N ARG A 83 -1.11 -3.35 13.60
CA ARG A 83 -1.57 -3.67 14.95
C ARG A 83 -0.38 -3.49 15.88
N LYS A 84 -0.39 -2.40 16.66
CA LYS A 84 0.75 -1.96 17.49
C LYS A 84 2.00 -1.78 16.59
N GLY A 85 3.12 -2.40 16.93
CA GLY A 85 4.38 -2.38 16.16
C GLY A 85 4.42 -3.32 14.95
N ARG A 86 3.35 -4.08 14.67
CA ARG A 86 3.31 -5.06 13.57
C ARG A 86 2.59 -4.49 12.36
N VAL A 87 3.11 -4.75 11.17
CA VAL A 87 2.59 -4.24 9.89
C VAL A 87 2.16 -5.39 9.00
N PHE A 88 0.99 -5.27 8.39
CA PHE A 88 0.39 -6.28 7.53
C PHE A 88 0.00 -5.68 6.19
N ILE A 89 0.10 -6.51 5.15
CA ILE A 89 -0.31 -6.19 3.79
C ILE A 89 -1.30 -7.27 3.33
N GLU A 90 -2.38 -6.86 2.68
CA GLU A 90 -3.45 -7.72 2.20
C GLU A 90 -3.73 -7.41 0.72
N ARG A 91 -3.77 -8.44 -0.13
CA ARG A 91 -4.06 -8.29 -1.56
C ARG A 91 -5.57 -8.40 -1.75
N LYS A 92 -6.24 -7.28 -1.99
CA LYS A 92 -7.68 -7.27 -2.28
C LYS A 92 -7.91 -7.25 -3.78
N GLY A 93 -8.86 -8.06 -4.22
CA GLY A 93 -9.42 -7.91 -5.55
C GLY A 93 -10.08 -6.54 -5.72
N GLN A 94 -10.34 -6.19 -6.98
CA GLN A 94 -11.03 -4.95 -7.32
C GLN A 94 -12.37 -4.87 -6.56
N PHE A 95 -12.68 -3.68 -6.04
CA PHE A 95 -13.95 -3.48 -5.35
C PHE A 95 -15.10 -3.57 -6.35
N ILE A 96 -15.92 -4.62 -6.22
CA ILE A 96 -17.16 -4.77 -6.98
C ILE A 96 -18.32 -4.37 -6.05
N PRO A 97 -19.02 -3.25 -6.31
CA PRO A 97 -20.17 -2.86 -5.50
C PRO A 97 -21.25 -3.94 -5.61
N LYS A 98 -21.60 -4.55 -4.48
CA LYS A 98 -22.76 -5.46 -4.44
C LYS A 98 -24.01 -4.61 -4.71
N LYS A 99 -24.74 -4.91 -5.81
CA LYS A 99 -26.07 -4.35 -6.02
C LYS A 99 -26.93 -4.72 -4.81
N ARG A 100 -27.27 -3.75 -3.96
CA ARG A 100 -28.29 -3.96 -2.94
C ARG A 100 -29.56 -4.36 -3.67
N LYS A 101 -30.09 -5.55 -3.36
CA LYS A 101 -31.45 -5.88 -3.78
C LYS A 101 -32.39 -4.83 -3.16
N PRO A 102 -33.46 -4.40 -3.86
CA PRO A 102 -34.48 -3.55 -3.27
C PRO A 102 -34.93 -4.16 -1.95
N ASN A 103 -35.16 -3.33 -0.92
CA ASN A 103 -35.72 -3.81 0.34
C ASN A 103 -37.06 -4.49 0.02
N PRO A 104 -37.24 -5.79 0.33
CA PRO A 104 -38.48 -6.50 0.01
C PRO A 104 -39.69 -5.99 0.81
N TYR A 105 -39.44 -5.19 1.85
CA TYR A 105 -40.48 -4.57 2.68
C TYR A 105 -40.38 -3.04 2.54
N PRO A 106 -41.25 -2.39 1.75
CA PRO A 106 -41.40 -0.96 1.85
C PRO A 106 -41.86 -0.62 3.27
N TYR A 107 -41.24 0.39 3.89
CA TYR A 107 -41.80 0.95 5.12
C TYR A 107 -43.00 1.81 4.70
N ASP A 108 -44.16 1.51 5.29
CA ASP A 108 -45.38 2.32 5.17
C ASP A 108 -45.19 3.73 5.76
#